data_AF-K1YBY0-F1
#
_entry.id   AF-K1YBY0-F1
#
_cell.length_a   1.000
_cell.length_b   1.000
_cell.length_c   1.000
_cell.angle_alpha   90.00
_cell.angle_beta   90.00
_cell.angle_gamma   90.00
#
_symmetry.space_group_name_H-M   'P 1'
#
loop_
_entity.id
_entity.type
_entity.pdbx_description
1 polymer ?
#
loop_
_entity_poly.entity_id
_entity_poly.type
_entity_poly.pdbx_seq_one_letter_code
_entity_poly.pdbx_strand_id
1 'polypeptide(L)'
;PGHIDAYSDIAKFANLIFNYPEMFLENPEITIINSTRSSGIANRIALNLKKFGFNVPDRDSIGSTKDPYDKTQVFATWDATNKIGIDPSSKTLESLSLFIFAPQQSVDANKYSKTPGPKIEIVLGKDYKMVVGE
;
A
#
# COMPACT_ATOMS: atom_id res chain seq x y z
N PRO A 1 4.28 8.28 27.58
CA PRO A 1 3.75 7.34 26.55
C PRO A 1 4.47 7.35 25.18
N GLY A 2 5.54 8.13 24.94
CA GLY A 2 6.09 8.30 23.57
C GLY A 2 7.28 7.41 23.16
N HIS A 3 7.77 6.50 24.01
CA HIS A 3 8.99 5.73 23.72
C HIS A 3 8.73 4.36 23.09
N ILE A 4 7.57 3.75 23.37
CA ILE A 4 7.21 2.41 22.87
C ILE A 4 6.91 2.48 21.37
N ASP A 5 6.14 3.49 20.93
CA ASP A 5 5.84 3.71 19.51
C ASP A 5 7.13 3.89 18.69
N ALA A 6 8.04 4.74 19.17
CA ALA A 6 9.32 4.99 18.51
C ALA A 6 10.18 3.72 18.40
N TYR A 7 10.23 2.89 19.44
CA TYR A 7 10.97 1.62 19.39
C TYR A 7 10.32 0.63 18.42
N SER A 8 8.99 0.53 18.42
CA SER A 8 8.25 -0.34 17.50
C SER A 8 8.43 0.08 16.04
N ASP A 9 8.48 1.39 15.78
CA ASP A 9 8.75 1.95 14.46
C ASP A 9 10.18 1.67 14.01
N ILE A 10 11.17 1.84 14.90
CA ILE A 10 12.57 1.52 14.61
C ILE A 10 12.71 0.03 14.29
N ALA A 11 12.09 -0.85 15.07
CA ALA A 11 12.13 -2.29 14.84
C ALA A 11 11.47 -2.67 13.51
N LYS A 12 10.30 -2.09 13.19
CA LYS A 12 9.64 -2.30 11.89
C LYS A 12 10.48 -1.79 10.73
N PHE A 13 11.06 -0.60 10.85
CA PHE A 13 11.92 -0.04 9.81
C PHE A 13 13.20 -0.86 9.62
N ALA A 14 13.86 -1.26 10.71
CA ALA A 14 15.03 -2.14 10.65
C ALA A 14 14.69 -3.47 9.98
N ASN A 15 13.55 -4.07 10.31
CA ASN A 15 13.07 -5.29 9.66
C ASN A 15 12.92 -5.10 8.14
N LEU A 16 12.39 -3.96 7.67
CA LEU A 16 12.31 -3.66 6.25
C LEU A 16 13.69 -3.55 5.60
N ILE A 17 14.62 -2.82 6.23
CA ILE A 17 15.97 -2.63 5.68
C ILE A 17 16.73 -3.95 5.57
N PHE A 18 16.63 -4.82 6.58
CA PHE A 18 17.41 -6.06 6.60
C PHE A 18 16.76 -7.22 5.86
N ASN A 19 15.43 -7.30 5.82
CA ASN A 19 14.72 -8.45 5.24
C ASN A 19 14.01 -8.15 3.91
N TYR A 20 13.85 -6.87 3.55
CA TYR A 20 13.18 -6.44 2.32
C TYR A 20 13.93 -5.32 1.58
N PRO A 21 15.27 -5.35 1.44
CA PRO A 21 16.03 -4.27 0.80
C PRO A 21 15.60 -4.03 -0.66
N GLU A 22 15.07 -5.05 -1.34
CA GLU A 22 14.61 -4.96 -2.73
C GLU A 22 13.46 -3.98 -2.90
N MET A 23 12.65 -3.73 -1.86
CA MET A 23 11.52 -2.80 -1.95
C MET A 23 11.98 -1.38 -2.32
N PHE A 24 13.19 -0.99 -1.90
CA PHE A 24 13.78 0.31 -2.19
C PHE A 24 14.34 0.40 -3.61
N LEU A 25 14.58 -0.73 -4.26
CA LEU A 25 15.04 -0.82 -5.65
C LEU A 25 13.85 -0.95 -6.62
N GLU A 26 12.88 -1.81 -6.30
CA GLU A 26 11.65 -1.99 -7.07
C GLU A 26 10.80 -0.71 -7.06
N ASN A 27 10.64 -0.12 -5.87
CA ASN A 27 10.03 1.18 -5.61
C ASN A 27 8.74 1.52 -6.41
N PRO A 28 7.78 0.59 -6.56
CA PRO A 28 6.58 0.82 -7.36
C PRO A 28 5.69 1.91 -6.75
N GLU A 29 5.05 2.71 -7.60
CA GLU A 29 4.12 3.73 -7.14
C GLU A 29 2.87 3.09 -6.51
N ILE A 30 2.48 3.60 -5.34
CA ILE A 30 1.29 3.19 -4.61
C ILE A 30 0.25 4.30 -4.70
N THR A 31 -0.95 3.92 -5.12
CA THR A 31 -2.16 4.74 -5.07
C THR A 31 -3.10 4.21 -3.99
N ILE A 32 -3.71 5.08 -3.20
CA ILE A 32 -4.59 4.75 -2.09
C ILE A 32 -5.95 5.38 -2.32
N ILE A 33 -6.97 4.53 -2.38
CA ILE A 33 -8.34 4.92 -2.69
C ILE A 33 -9.21 4.67 -1.47
N ASN A 34 -9.85 5.74 -0.99
CA ASN A 34 -10.82 5.66 0.08
C ASN A 34 -12.20 5.33 -0.48
N SER A 35 -12.73 4.14 -0.18
CA SER A 35 -14.15 3.81 -0.42
C SER A 35 -15.00 3.94 0.85
N THR A 36 -14.37 4.24 1.99
CA THR A 36 -15.02 4.33 3.29
C THR A 36 -15.75 5.67 3.46
N ARG A 37 -16.57 5.78 4.51
CA ARG A 37 -17.20 7.05 4.92
C ARG A 37 -16.28 7.93 5.77
N SER A 38 -15.10 7.43 6.16
CA SER A 38 -14.17 8.12 7.04
C SER A 38 -13.23 9.01 6.23
N SER A 39 -13.30 10.32 6.44
CA SER A 39 -12.40 11.26 5.78
C SER A 39 -10.97 11.14 6.34
N GLY A 40 -9.99 11.43 5.49
CA GLY A 40 -8.57 11.47 5.90
C GLY A 40 -7.88 10.13 6.13
N ILE A 41 -8.60 9.00 6.08
CA ILE A 41 -7.99 7.67 6.33
C ILE A 41 -6.93 7.31 5.28
N ALA A 42 -7.21 7.52 3.99
CA ALA A 42 -6.25 7.28 2.92
C ALA A 42 -4.99 8.14 3.08
N ASN A 43 -5.12 9.39 3.52
CA ASN A 43 -3.97 10.26 3.78
C ASN A 43 -3.13 9.77 4.95
N ARG A 44 -3.76 9.28 6.03
CA ARG A 44 -3.03 8.72 7.18
C ARG A 44 -2.26 7.46 6.78
N ILE A 45 -2.86 6.60 5.96
CA ILE A 45 -2.15 5.41 5.43
C ILE A 45 -1.02 5.82 4.50
N ALA A 46 -1.23 6.80 3.62
CA ALA A 46 -0.16 7.34 2.78
C ALA A 46 1.04 7.81 3.60
N LEU A 47 0.80 8.61 4.64
CA LEU A 47 1.86 9.11 5.52
C LEU A 47 2.57 7.98 6.26
N ASN A 48 1.82 6.98 6.75
CA ASN A 48 2.40 5.83 7.40
C ASN A 48 3.28 5.02 6.45
N LEU A 49 2.81 4.71 5.23
CA LEU A 49 3.60 3.98 4.24
C LEU A 49 4.85 4.77 3.82
N LYS A 50 4.73 6.09 3.57
CA LYS A 50 5.88 6.97 3.27
C LYS A 50 6.95 6.93 4.36
N LYS A 51 6.54 6.95 5.64
CA LYS A 51 7.45 6.87 6.78
C LYS A 51 8.35 5.62 6.74
N PHE A 52 7.86 4.52 6.17
CA PHE A 52 8.58 3.26 6.04
C PHE A 52 9.23 3.06 4.66
N GLY A 53 9.26 4.10 3.81
CA GLY A 53 9.98 4.11 2.54
C GLY A 53 9.21 3.58 1.34
N PHE A 54 7.90 3.31 1.48
CA PHE A 54 7.05 2.98 0.33
C PHE A 54 6.83 4.22 -0.55
N ASN A 55 6.88 4.02 -1.87
CA ASN A 55 6.66 5.09 -2.85
C ASN A 55 5.17 5.39 -3.03
N VAL A 56 4.66 6.30 -2.21
CA VAL A 56 3.37 6.95 -2.44
C VAL A 56 3.65 8.33 -3.03
N PRO A 57 3.39 8.61 -4.32
CA PRO A 57 3.65 9.94 -4.89
C PRO A 57 2.91 11.06 -4.13
N ASP A 58 3.34 12.32 -4.26
CA ASP A 58 2.63 13.45 -3.62
C ASP A 58 1.37 13.88 -4.39
N ARG A 59 1.32 13.58 -5.69
CA ARG A 59 0.22 13.94 -6.60
C ARG A 59 -0.43 12.68 -7.14
N ASP A 60 -1.74 12.73 -7.32
CA ASP A 60 -2.57 11.68 -7.96
C ASP A 60 -2.47 10.26 -7.35
N SER A 61 -1.91 10.13 -6.15
CA SER A 61 -1.74 8.88 -5.40
C SER A 61 -2.78 8.68 -4.31
N ILE A 62 -3.58 9.69 -3.99
CA ILE A 62 -4.62 9.61 -2.97
C ILE A 62 -5.94 10.04 -3.59
N GLY A 63 -6.94 9.18 -3.49
CA GLY A 63 -8.26 9.42 -4.06
C GLY A 63 -9.38 8.89 -3.19
N SER A 64 -10.60 9.16 -3.62
CA SER A 64 -11.82 8.61 -3.04
C SER A 64 -12.72 8.08 -4.16
N THR A 65 -13.46 7.02 -3.86
CA THR A 65 -14.45 6.44 -4.79
C THR A 65 -15.80 6.31 -4.10
N LYS A 66 -16.87 6.30 -4.91
CA LYS A 66 -18.24 5.97 -4.45
C LYS A 66 -18.56 4.48 -4.61
N ASP A 67 -17.68 3.74 -5.27
CA ASP A 67 -17.87 2.32 -5.50
C ASP A 67 -17.85 1.55 -4.17
N PRO A 68 -18.79 0.64 -3.94
CA PRO A 68 -18.89 -0.06 -2.66
C PRO A 68 -17.81 -1.13 -2.55
N TYR A 69 -16.90 -0.97 -1.58
CA TYR A 69 -16.01 -2.05 -1.13
C TYR A 69 -16.30 -2.35 0.33
N ASP A 70 -16.81 -3.54 0.61
CA ASP A 70 -17.02 -3.99 1.98
C ASP A 70 -15.70 -4.38 2.65
N LYS A 71 -14.75 -4.90 1.85
CA LYS A 71 -13.41 -5.31 2.29
C LYS A 71 -12.29 -4.54 1.62
N THR A 72 -11.23 -4.30 2.37
CA THR A 72 -9.99 -3.71 1.87
C THR A 72 -9.29 -4.68 0.93
N GLN A 73 -8.74 -4.16 -0.17
CA GLN A 73 -8.07 -4.95 -1.20
C GLN A 73 -6.85 -4.22 -1.72
N VAL A 74 -5.85 -4.99 -2.16
CA VAL A 74 -4.64 -4.49 -2.82
C VAL A 74 -4.61 -5.06 -4.22
N PHE A 75 -4.45 -4.19 -5.22
CA PHE A 75 -4.38 -4.56 -6.63
C PHE A 75 -3.01 -4.17 -7.18
N ALA A 76 -2.24 -5.12 -7.67
CA ALA A 76 -0.95 -4.87 -8.30
C ALA A 76 -1.06 -5.08 -9.82
N THR A 77 -0.53 -4.16 -10.62
CA THR A 77 -0.49 -4.34 -12.08
C THR A 77 0.45 -5.49 -12.44
N TRP A 78 -0.06 -6.51 -13.11
CA TRP A 78 0.76 -7.64 -13.57
C TRP A 78 0.14 -8.32 -14.79
N ASP A 79 0.86 -8.26 -15.91
CA ASP A 79 0.57 -9.04 -17.10
C ASP A 79 1.33 -10.37 -17.02
N ALA A 80 0.61 -11.45 -16.72
CA ALA A 80 1.19 -12.79 -16.59
C ALA A 80 1.69 -13.37 -17.91
N THR A 81 1.15 -12.93 -19.06
CA THR A 81 1.52 -13.43 -20.37
C THR A 81 2.87 -12.88 -20.80
N ASN A 82 3.05 -11.57 -20.65
CA ASN A 82 4.27 -10.88 -21.04
C ASN A 82 5.29 -10.76 -19.89
N LYS A 83 4.89 -11.12 -18.66
CA LYS A 83 5.66 -10.95 -17.42
C LYS A 83 6.06 -9.50 -17.19
N ILE A 84 5.13 -8.58 -17.43
CA ILE A 84 5.33 -7.15 -17.32
C ILE A 84 4.53 -6.64 -16.12
N GLY A 85 5.20 -5.90 -15.24
CA GLY A 85 4.57 -5.23 -14.12
C GLY A 85 5.24 -5.59 -12.79
N ILE A 86 4.44 -5.62 -11.74
CA ILE A 86 4.85 -6.00 -10.40
C ILE A 86 4.60 -7.49 -10.24
N ASP A 87 5.67 -8.27 -10.21
CA ASP A 87 5.58 -9.72 -10.02
C ASP A 87 4.80 -10.03 -8.72
N PRO A 88 3.84 -10.97 -8.71
CA PRO A 88 3.10 -11.35 -7.52
C PRO A 88 3.99 -11.81 -6.34
N SER A 89 5.23 -12.22 -6.63
CA SER A 89 6.26 -12.59 -5.66
C SER A 89 7.20 -11.43 -5.25
N SER A 90 6.91 -10.20 -5.69
CA SER A 90 7.65 -8.98 -5.35
C SER A 90 7.81 -8.83 -3.83
N LYS A 91 9.02 -8.47 -3.41
CA LYS A 91 9.32 -8.19 -2.00
C LYS A 91 8.65 -6.92 -1.51
N THR A 92 8.33 -5.99 -2.40
CA THR A 92 7.47 -4.85 -2.08
C THR A 92 6.06 -5.29 -1.69
N LEU A 93 5.45 -6.23 -2.42
CA LEU A 93 4.11 -6.76 -2.08
C LEU A 93 4.13 -7.57 -0.78
N GLU A 94 5.17 -8.38 -0.58
CA GLU A 94 5.35 -9.14 0.66
C GLU A 94 5.45 -8.19 1.88
N SER A 95 6.34 -7.18 1.80
CA SER A 95 6.52 -6.20 2.88
C SER A 95 5.29 -5.32 3.11
N LEU A 96 4.51 -4.99 2.06
CA LEU A 96 3.26 -4.23 2.20
C LEU A 96 2.23 -4.97 3.07
N SER A 97 2.25 -6.31 3.09
CA SER A 97 1.38 -7.12 3.95
C SER A 97 1.61 -6.88 5.44
N LEU A 98 2.78 -6.36 5.83
CA LEU A 98 3.08 -5.99 7.22
C LEU A 98 2.30 -4.74 7.67
N PHE A 99 1.77 -3.97 6.71
CA PHE A 99 1.05 -2.71 6.94
C PHE A 99 -0.43 -2.82 6.59
N ILE A 100 -0.74 -3.53 5.50
CA ILE A 100 -2.09 -3.65 4.95
C ILE A 100 -2.47 -5.13 4.93
N PHE A 101 -3.22 -5.55 5.95
CA PHE A 101 -3.73 -6.91 6.07
C PHE A 101 -4.95 -7.12 5.17
N ALA A 102 -4.72 -7.23 3.86
CA ALA A 102 -5.75 -7.39 2.86
C ALA A 102 -5.33 -8.40 1.78
N PRO A 103 -6.30 -9.04 1.10
CA PRO A 103 -6.02 -9.84 -0.08
C PRO A 103 -5.31 -8.99 -1.15
N GLN A 104 -4.25 -9.57 -1.72
CA GLN A 104 -3.53 -8.99 -2.84
C GLN A 104 -3.92 -9.71 -4.13
N GLN A 105 -4.20 -8.94 -5.18
CA GLN A 105 -4.65 -9.46 -6.46
C GLN A 105 -3.84 -8.82 -7.59
N SER A 106 -3.44 -9.66 -8.55
CA SER A 106 -2.88 -9.21 -9.81
C SER A 106 -3.99 -8.78 -10.75
N VAL A 107 -3.83 -7.63 -11.38
CA VAL A 107 -4.76 -7.09 -12.37
C VAL A 107 -3.98 -6.57 -13.57
N ASP A 108 -4.55 -6.65 -14.78
CA ASP A 108 -3.91 -6.09 -15.97
C ASP A 108 -3.83 -4.56 -15.92
N ALA A 109 -4.80 -3.92 -15.25
CA ALA A 109 -4.86 -2.48 -15.06
C ALA A 109 -5.54 -2.11 -13.75
N ASN A 110 -4.99 -1.11 -13.06
CA ASN A 110 -5.62 -0.52 -11.89
C ASN A 110 -6.78 0.41 -12.29
N LYS A 111 -7.82 0.46 -11.46
CA LYS A 111 -9.07 1.13 -11.82
C LYS A 111 -9.03 2.65 -11.61
N TYR A 112 -8.32 3.11 -10.58
CA TYR A 112 -8.33 4.51 -10.14
C TYR A 112 -6.98 5.20 -10.31
N SER A 113 -5.91 4.42 -10.42
CA SER A 113 -4.55 4.90 -10.62
C SER A 113 -4.41 5.60 -11.98
N LYS A 114 -4.06 6.89 -11.98
CA LYS A 114 -4.14 7.74 -13.18
C LYS A 114 -2.85 7.85 -13.99
N THR A 115 -1.69 7.78 -13.34
CA THR A 115 -0.38 7.80 -14.04
C THR A 115 -0.11 6.47 -14.75
N PRO A 116 0.62 6.48 -15.89
CA PRO A 116 0.99 5.26 -16.60
C PRO A 116 2.06 4.46 -15.84
N GLY A 117 2.13 3.16 -16.13
CA GLY A 117 3.14 2.24 -15.58
C GLY A 117 2.60 1.27 -14.53
N PRO A 118 3.41 0.27 -14.11
CA PRO A 118 3.02 -0.71 -13.11
C PRO A 118 2.87 -0.09 -11.72
N LYS A 119 1.79 -0.45 -11.02
CA LYS A 119 1.41 0.17 -9.76
C LYS A 119 0.76 -0.78 -8.79
N ILE A 120 0.75 -0.34 -7.54
CA ILE A 120 -0.05 -0.92 -6.48
C ILE A 120 -1.20 0.03 -6.16
N GLU A 121 -2.43 -0.45 -6.17
CA GLU A 121 -3.63 0.28 -5.79
C GLU A 121 -4.25 -0.35 -4.55
N ILE A 122 -4.25 0.41 -3.45
CA ILE A 122 -4.86 0.00 -2.19
C ILE A 122 -6.24 0.62 -2.12
N VAL A 123 -7.28 -0.21 -2.16
CA VAL A 123 -8.67 0.25 -1.97
C VAL A 123 -9.10 -0.07 -0.54
N LEU A 124 -9.25 0.98 0.28
CA LEU A 124 -9.69 0.87 1.66
C LEU A 124 -11.20 0.63 1.71
N GLY A 125 -11.59 -0.56 2.17
CA GLY A 125 -12.99 -0.97 2.31
C GLY A 125 -13.58 -0.57 3.66
N LYS A 126 -14.89 -0.77 3.81
CA LYS A 126 -15.62 -0.42 5.07
C LYS A 126 -15.09 -1.15 6.30
N ASP A 127 -14.49 -2.32 6.12
CA ASP A 127 -13.84 -3.10 7.18
C ASP A 127 -12.54 -2.47 7.69
N TYR A 128 -11.94 -1.53 6.94
CA TYR A 128 -10.66 -0.97 7.29
C TYR A 128 -10.76 -0.15 8.56
N LYS A 129 -10.11 -0.64 9.61
CA LYS A 129 -9.83 0.10 10.83
C LYS A 129 -8.33 0.26 10.91
N MET A 130 -7.84 1.49 11.09
CA MET A 130 -6.45 1.63 11.50
C MET A 130 -6.27 0.88 12.80
N VAL A 131 -5.41 -0.13 12.79
CA VAL A 131 -4.87 -0.70 14.02
C VAL A 131 -3.95 0.37 14.60
N VAL A 132 -4.51 1.21 15.46
CA VAL A 132 -3.71 2.04 16.37
C VAL A 132 -3.15 1.04 17.36
N GLY A 133 -1.83 0.84 17.36
CA GLY A 133 -1.17 -0.07 18.29
C GLY A 133 -1.60 0.26 19.72
N GLU A 134 -1.89 -0.78 20.49
CA GLU A 134 -1.86 -0.75 21.96
C GLU A 134 -0.42 -0.61 22.45
#